data_AF-A0A6B3CPN4-F1
#
_entry.id   AF-A0A6B3CPN4-F1
#
_cell.length_a   1.000
_cell.length_b   1.000
_cell.length_c   1.000
_cell.angle_alpha   90.00
_cell.angle_beta   90.00
_cell.angle_gamma   90.00
#
_symmetry.space_group_name_H-M   'P 1'
#
loop_
_entity.id
_entity.type
_entity.pdbx_description
1 polymer ?
#
loop_
_entity_poly.entity_id
_entity_poly.type
_entity_poly.pdbx_seq_one_letter_code
_entity_poly.pdbx_strand_id
1 'polypeptide(L)'
;VVHDSDRVALRLLPCDVLARVAPVGQLADSEFEVEVARRLTDAGAPVAELDPRVAPRVHVRDGFAVSLWTYYEPLASPVAPAAYADAFRRHHAALRRTELAAAPHVTDRVAAALRE
;
A
#
# COMPACT_ATOMS: atom_id res chain seq x y z
N VAL A 1 13.70 2.13 2.55
CA VAL A 1 14.01 0.69 2.71
C VAL A 1 14.07 0.10 1.32
N VAL A 2 15.16 -0.57 0.96
CA VAL A 2 15.25 -1.33 -0.29
C VAL A 2 14.97 -2.77 0.10
N HIS A 3 13.81 -3.28 -0.28
CA HIS A 3 13.55 -4.72 -0.26
C HIS A 3 14.12 -5.31 -1.55
N ASP A 4 14.39 -6.62 -1.59
CA ASP A 4 14.64 -7.34 -2.84
C ASP A 4 13.32 -7.38 -3.63
N SER A 5 13.02 -6.25 -4.25
CA SER A 5 11.76 -5.91 -4.89
C SER A 5 12.07 -4.84 -5.92
N ASP A 6 11.44 -4.94 -7.09
CA ASP A 6 11.52 -3.91 -8.13
C ASP A 6 10.80 -2.60 -7.73
N ARG A 7 10.37 -2.46 -6.47
CA ARG A 7 9.66 -1.30 -5.94
C ARG A 7 10.52 -0.56 -4.93
N VAL A 8 10.61 0.77 -5.08
CA VAL A 8 11.29 1.65 -4.13
C VAL A 8 10.31 2.62 -3.48
N ALA A 9 10.55 2.91 -2.20
CA ALA A 9 9.80 3.90 -1.43
C ALA A 9 10.73 5.07 -1.08
N LEU A 10 10.38 6.27 -1.54
CA LEU A 10 11.19 7.49 -1.45
C LEU A 10 10.45 8.55 -0.62
N ARG A 11 11.13 9.20 0.34
CA ARG A 11 10.62 10.43 0.96
C ARG A 11 11.02 11.61 0.08
N LEU A 12 10.04 12.31 -0.47
CA LEU A 12 10.24 13.48 -1.31
C LEU A 12 10.26 14.74 -0.45
N LEU A 13 11.43 15.39 -0.39
CA LEU A 13 11.61 16.69 0.27
C LEU A 13 11.51 17.82 -0.76
N PRO A 14 11.00 19.01 -0.37
CA PRO A 14 10.57 19.40 0.99
C PRO A 14 9.12 19.03 1.33
N CYS A 15 8.40 18.34 0.44
CA CYS A 15 6.95 18.15 0.55
C CYS A 15 6.51 17.13 1.61
N ASP A 16 7.45 16.33 2.14
CA ASP A 16 7.22 15.23 3.08
C ASP A 16 6.15 14.23 2.58
N VAL A 17 6.30 13.82 1.32
CA VAL A 17 5.47 12.76 0.69
C VAL A 17 6.28 11.48 0.63
N LEU A 18 5.64 10.33 0.87
CA LEU A 18 6.21 9.03 0.53
C LEU A 18 5.77 8.64 -0.88
N ALA A 19 6.69 8.56 -1.83
CA ALA A 19 6.44 8.04 -3.16
C ALA A 19 6.80 6.55 -3.23
N ARG A 20 5.85 5.72 -3.63
CA ARG A 20 6.12 4.33 -4.04
C ARG A 20 6.26 4.30 -5.55
N VAL A 21 7.38 3.79 -6.03
CA VAL A 21 7.76 3.78 -7.45
C VAL A 21 8.04 2.34 -7.87
N ALA A 22 7.42 1.90 -8.95
CA ALA A 22 7.59 0.59 -9.55
C ALA A 22 7.70 0.70 -11.08
N PRO A 23 8.35 -0.24 -11.78
CA PRO A 23 8.29 -0.33 -13.24
C PRO A 23 6.84 -0.39 -13.74
N VAL A 24 6.56 0.17 -14.91
CA VAL A 24 5.19 0.23 -15.48
C VAL A 24 4.55 -1.15 -15.69
N GLY A 25 5.36 -2.22 -15.83
CA GLY A 25 4.84 -3.60 -15.84
C GLY A 25 4.09 -3.98 -14.56
N GLN A 26 4.29 -3.24 -13.47
CA GLN A 26 3.63 -3.40 -12.17
C GLN A 26 2.51 -2.37 -11.94
N LEU A 27 2.00 -1.73 -13.01
CA LEU A 27 0.95 -0.72 -12.92
C LEU A 27 -0.33 -1.26 -12.28
N ALA A 28 -0.83 -2.41 -12.75
CA ALA A 28 -2.06 -3.01 -12.23
C ALA A 28 -1.98 -3.30 -10.72
N ASP A 29 -0.83 -3.80 -10.27
CA ASP A 29 -0.55 -4.03 -8.85
C ASP A 29 -0.52 -2.72 -8.04
N SER A 30 0.06 -1.67 -8.61
CA SER A 30 0.11 -0.35 -7.98
C SER A 30 -1.29 0.29 -7.87
N GLU A 31 -2.13 0.12 -8.90
CA GLU A 31 -3.52 0.57 -8.90
C GLU A 31 -4.35 -0.20 -7.87
N PHE A 32 -4.14 -1.51 -7.80
CA PHE A 32 -4.77 -2.35 -6.78
C PHE A 32 -4.35 -1.94 -5.36
N GLU A 33 -3.05 -1.67 -5.14
CA GLU A 33 -2.55 -1.18 -3.84
C GLU A 33 -3.20 0.15 -3.43
N VAL A 34 -3.29 1.10 -4.35
CA VAL A 34 -3.96 2.40 -4.14
C VAL A 34 -5.44 2.21 -3.78
N GLU A 35 -6.16 1.35 -4.51
CA GLU A 35 -7.58 1.12 -4.27
C GLU A 35 -7.83 0.44 -2.92
N VAL A 36 -7.01 -0.57 -2.57
CA VAL A 36 -7.09 -1.24 -1.28
C VAL A 36 -6.83 -0.25 -0.14
N ALA A 37 -5.78 0.57 -0.24
CA ALA A 37 -5.45 1.56 0.78
C ALA A 37 -6.56 2.59 0.96
N ARG A 38 -7.13 3.10 -0.14
CA ARG A 38 -8.25 4.04 -0.11
C ARG A 38 -9.45 3.44 0.63
N ARG A 39 -9.90 2.25 0.23
CA ARG A 39 -11.07 1.61 0.87
C ARG A 39 -10.83 1.26 2.34
N LEU A 40 -9.61 0.87 2.71
CA LEU A 40 -9.27 0.57 4.10
C LEU A 40 -9.23 1.85 4.95
N THR A 41 -8.73 2.95 4.40
CA THR A 41 -8.77 4.27 5.04
C THR A 41 -10.22 4.70 5.26
N ASP A 42 -11.07 4.59 4.23
CA ASP A 42 -12.51 4.89 4.31
C ASP A 42 -13.22 4.03 5.38
N ALA A 43 -12.75 2.80 5.61
CA ALA A 43 -13.27 1.89 6.63
C ALA A 43 -12.67 2.09 8.05
N GLY A 44 -11.83 3.10 8.24
CA GLY A 44 -11.16 3.42 9.52
C GLY A 44 -10.10 2.40 9.93
N ALA A 45 -9.49 1.70 8.97
CA ALA A 45 -8.43 0.74 9.25
C ALA A 45 -7.13 1.46 9.66
N PRO A 46 -6.31 0.85 10.54
CA PRO A 46 -5.00 1.39 10.89
C PRO A 46 -3.98 1.10 9.77
N VAL A 47 -4.08 1.81 8.64
CA VAL A 47 -3.19 1.68 7.47
C VAL A 47 -2.57 3.02 7.11
N ALA A 48 -1.47 2.99 6.35
CA ALA A 48 -0.92 4.21 5.77
C ALA A 48 -1.87 4.77 4.70
N GLU A 49 -2.08 6.07 4.73
CA GLU A 49 -3.02 6.77 3.87
C GLU A 49 -2.33 7.32 2.61
N LEU A 50 -3.10 7.45 1.52
CA LEU A 50 -2.67 8.18 0.34
C LEU A 50 -2.52 9.67 0.68
N ASP A 51 -1.64 10.38 -0.04
CA ASP A 51 -1.43 11.79 0.25
C ASP A 51 -2.68 12.61 -0.12
N PRO A 52 -3.28 13.34 0.83
CA PRO A 52 -4.57 14.02 0.61
C PRO A 52 -4.46 15.23 -0.32
N ARG A 53 -3.26 15.70 -0.65
CA ARG A 53 -3.03 16.86 -1.52
C ARG A 53 -3.20 16.53 -3.00
N VAL A 54 -3.31 15.25 -3.35
CA VAL A 54 -3.43 14.76 -4.73
C VAL A 54 -4.59 13.78 -4.87
N ALA A 55 -5.01 13.53 -6.11
CA ALA A 55 -6.00 12.50 -6.38
C ALA A 55 -5.45 11.11 -5.99
N PRO A 56 -6.27 10.23 -5.37
CA PRO A 56 -5.84 8.90 -4.93
C PRO A 56 -5.69 7.94 -6.11
N ARG A 57 -4.65 8.12 -6.92
CA ARG A 57 -4.39 7.36 -8.15
C ARG A 57 -2.91 7.10 -8.37
N VAL A 58 -2.61 6.19 -9.27
CA VAL A 58 -1.26 5.97 -9.78
C VAL A 58 -0.97 6.97 -10.92
N HIS A 59 0.25 7.49 -10.94
CA HIS A 59 0.79 8.35 -11.99
C HIS A 59 1.81 7.55 -12.80
N VAL A 60 1.69 7.56 -14.13
CA VAL A 60 2.70 6.94 -15.00
C VAL A 60 3.64 8.01 -15.54
N ARG A 61 4.94 7.82 -15.33
CA ARG A 61 5.98 8.73 -15.83
C ARG A 61 7.25 7.97 -16.19
N ASP A 62 7.75 8.19 -17.40
CA ASP A 62 9.04 7.68 -17.87
C ASP A 62 9.24 6.17 -17.66
N GLY A 63 8.17 5.38 -17.84
CA GLY A 63 8.20 3.93 -17.67
C GLY A 63 8.00 3.44 -16.23
N PHE A 64 7.62 4.32 -15.30
CA PHE A 64 7.36 4.00 -13.91
C PHE A 64 5.93 4.34 -13.49
N ALA A 65 5.34 3.47 -12.67
CA ALA A 65 4.12 3.69 -11.91
C ALA A 65 4.49 4.30 -10.55
N VAL A 66 3.87 5.43 -10.21
CA VAL A 66 4.14 6.20 -8.99
C VAL A 66 2.85 6.44 -8.21
N SER A 67 2.79 6.02 -6.95
CA SER A 67 1.73 6.38 -6.01
C SER A 67 2.27 7.23 -4.87
N LEU A 68 1.46 8.18 -4.39
CA LEU A 68 1.85 9.18 -3.41
C LEU A 68 1.09 8.98 -2.10
N TRP A 69 1.83 8.94 -1.00
CA TRP A 69 1.37 8.52 0.32
C TRP A 69 1.78 9.55 1.37
N THR A 70 1.00 9.62 2.44
CA THR A 70 1.39 10.35 3.64
C THR A 70 2.66 9.72 4.23
N TYR A 71 3.70 10.52 4.43
CA TYR A 71 4.91 10.05 5.11
C TYR A 71 4.67 10.04 6.63
N TYR A 72 4.86 8.88 7.25
CA TYR A 72 4.85 8.72 8.70
C TYR A 72 6.28 8.53 9.21
N GLU A 73 6.68 9.31 10.21
CA GLU A 73 7.98 9.13 10.84
C GLU A 73 8.06 7.77 11.55
N PRO A 74 9.16 7.03 11.38
CA PRO A 74 9.37 5.80 12.13
C PRO A 74 9.35 6.07 13.63
N LEU A 75 8.65 5.21 14.37
CA LEU A 75 8.66 5.28 15.83
C LEU A 75 10.07 4.98 16.36
N ALA A 76 10.54 5.80 17.29
CA ALA A 76 11.83 5.61 17.96
C ALA A 76 11.87 4.36 18.86
N SER A 77 10.70 3.77 19.18
CA SER A 77 10.59 2.59 20.03
C SER A 77 9.58 1.59 19.47
N PRO A 78 9.77 0.28 19.72
CA PRO A 78 8.85 -0.74 19.25
C PRO A 78 7.44 -0.57 19.82
N VAL A 79 6.43 -0.89 19.00
CA VAL A 79 5.04 -0.98 19.45
C VAL A 79 4.89 -2.15 20.42
N ALA A 80 4.24 -1.93 21.57
CA ALA A 80 3.98 -3.00 22.52
C ALA A 80 3.16 -4.14 21.88
N PRO A 81 3.45 -5.42 22.18
CA PRO A 81 2.79 -6.56 21.52
C PRO A 81 1.26 -6.52 21.57
N ALA A 82 0.68 -6.11 22.71
CA ALA A 82 -0.77 -6.00 22.86
C ALA A 82 -1.39 -4.92 21.95
N ALA A 83 -0.72 -3.78 21.80
CA ALA A 83 -1.16 -2.71 20.90
C ALA A 83 -1.05 -3.13 19.43
N TYR A 84 0.01 -3.86 19.09
CA TYR A 84 0.19 -4.42 17.75
C TYR A 84 -0.91 -5.43 17.40
N ALA A 85 -1.22 -6.34 18.33
CA ALA A 85 -2.30 -7.32 18.16
C ALA A 85 -3.68 -6.65 17.99
N ASP A 86 -3.98 -5.59 18.75
CA ASP A 86 -5.22 -4.84 18.57
C ASP A 86 -5.30 -4.15 17.20
N ALA A 87 -4.20 -3.56 16.72
CA ALA A 87 -4.13 -2.98 15.38
C ALA A 87 -4.44 -4.01 14.29
N PHE A 88 -3.86 -5.23 14.39
CA PHE A 88 -4.16 -6.33 13.48
C PHE A 88 -5.62 -6.75 13.52
N ARG A 89 -6.22 -6.86 14.71
CA ARG A 89 -7.65 -7.20 14.87
C ARG A 89 -8.55 -6.18 14.19
N ARG A 90 -8.27 -4.88 14.37
CA ARG A 90 -9.00 -3.78 13.71
C ARG A 90 -8.80 -3.80 12.19
N HIS A 91 -7.59 -4.04 11.73
CA HIS A 91 -7.28 -4.17 10.31
C HIS A 91 -8.05 -5.32 9.65
N HIS A 92 -8.07 -6.52 10.26
CA HIS A 92 -8.86 -7.65 9.77
C HIS A 92 -10.37 -7.38 9.79
N ALA A 93 -10.86 -6.66 10.80
CA ALA A 93 -12.27 -6.27 10.84
C ALA A 93 -12.63 -5.31 9.70
N ALA A 94 -11.74 -4.37 9.36
CA ALA A 94 -11.92 -3.48 8.22
C ALA A 94 -11.88 -4.25 6.89
N LEU A 95 -10.88 -5.12 6.67
CA LEU A 95 -10.78 -5.95 5.47
C LEU A 95 -12.05 -6.77 5.20
N ARG A 96 -12.70 -7.32 6.23
CA ARG A 96 -13.97 -8.06 6.07
C ARG A 96 -15.14 -7.20 5.60
N ARG A 97 -15.12 -5.90 5.88
CA ARG A 97 -16.17 -4.95 5.47
C ARG A 97 -15.85 -4.28 4.14
N THR A 98 -14.57 -4.22 3.80
CA THR A 98 -14.10 -3.73 2.51
C THR A 98 -14.27 -4.82 1.48
N GLU A 99 -15.39 -4.81 0.74
CA GLU A 99 -15.52 -5.65 -0.44
C GLU A 99 -14.42 -5.28 -1.44
N LEU A 100 -13.61 -6.25 -1.90
CA LEU A 100 -12.59 -6.05 -2.93
C LEU A 100 -13.00 -6.89 -4.14
N ALA A 101 -13.72 -6.28 -5.08
CA ALA A 101 -14.38 -6.98 -6.18
C ALA A 101 -13.42 -7.80 -7.08
N ALA A 102 -12.11 -7.51 -7.04
CA ALA A 102 -11.10 -8.13 -7.90
C ALA A 102 -9.90 -8.70 -7.12
N ALA A 103 -10.00 -8.93 -5.80
CA ALA A 103 -8.89 -9.53 -5.07
C ALA A 103 -8.75 -11.02 -5.48
N PRO A 104 -7.61 -11.43 -6.10
CA PRO A 104 -7.41 -12.82 -6.49
C PRO A 104 -7.38 -13.70 -5.25
N HIS A 105 -8.00 -14.88 -5.33
CA HIS A 105 -7.91 -15.84 -4.24
C HIS A 105 -6.44 -16.24 -4.06
N VAL A 106 -6.03 -16.56 -2.83
CA VAL A 106 -4.62 -16.87 -2.55
C VAL A 106 -4.10 -18.00 -3.44
N THR A 107 -4.95 -18.99 -3.74
CA THR A 107 -4.61 -20.11 -4.63
C THR A 107 -4.35 -19.68 -6.06
N ASP A 108 -5.05 -18.65 -6.55
CA ASP A 108 -4.88 -18.15 -7.92
C ASP A 108 -3.51 -17.48 -8.06
N ARG A 109 -3.09 -16.74 -7.03
CA ARG A 109 -1.75 -16.13 -6.98
C ARG A 109 -0.65 -17.18 -6.92
N VAL A 110 -0.83 -18.24 -6.11
CA VAL A 110 0.13 -19.35 -6.05
C VAL A 110 0.23 -20.04 -7.41
N ALA A 111 -0.91 -20.30 -8.07
CA ALA A 111 -0.92 -20.93 -9.38
C ALA A 111 -0.25 -20.06 -10.45
N ALA A 112 -0.37 -18.73 -10.39
CA ALA A 112 0.33 -17.81 -11.28
C ALA A 112 1.85 -17.86 -11.09
N ALA A 113 2.32 -17.76 -9.85
CA ALA A 113 3.75 -17.80 -9.53
C ALA A 113 4.42 -19.13 -9.93
N LEU A 114 3.69 -20.25 -9.90
CA LEU A 114 4.22 -21.55 -10.33
C LEU A 114 4.32 -21.71 -11.86
N ARG A 115 3.79 -20.76 -12.65
CA ARG A 115 3.89 -20.76 -14.12
C ARG A 115 5.00 -19.87 -14.67
N GLU A 116 5.64 -19.08 -13.81
CA GLU A 116 6.81 -18.24 -14.10
C GLU A 116 8.11 -19.04 -13.91
#